data_AF-A0A3D3JDQ3-F1
#
_entry.id   AF-A0A3D3JDQ3-F1
#
_cell.length_a   1.000
_cell.length_b   1.000
_cell.length_c   1.000
_cell.angle_alpha   90.00
_cell.angle_beta   90.00
_cell.angle_gamma   90.00
#
_symmetry.space_group_name_H-M   'P 1'
#
loop_
_entity.id
_entity.type
_entity.pdbx_description
1 polymer ?
#
loop_
_entity_poly.entity_id
_entity_poly.type
_entity_poly.pdbx_seq_one_letter_code
_entity_poly.pdbx_strand_id
1 'polypeptide(L)'
;MIAPIPGATTTVPGTATQPLPGILADVVHKDGTSCKANEAGLLVIKHPWPSIARTVYGNDERYRQAYWSEFPPDKRSGRDGWYFTGDGARRDADGNIWIIGRVDDVVNVSGHRLGTAEVESALVAHPAIAEAAVVARPHEIKGQALVAFVTLKSSAKNVQLEDLREALRKRVADNIGH
;
A
#
# COMPACT_ATOMS: atom_id res chain seq x y z
N MET A 1 -9.74 -5.47 -10.41
CA MET A 1 -8.61 -6.01 -11.19
C MET A 1 -8.12 -7.34 -10.62
N ILE A 2 -7.95 -7.40 -9.30
CA ILE A 2 -7.60 -8.63 -8.56
C ILE A 2 -8.75 -8.83 -7.57
N ALA A 3 -9.43 -9.98 -7.65
CA ALA A 3 -10.58 -10.30 -6.81
C ALA A 3 -10.90 -11.80 -6.93
N PRO A 4 -11.41 -12.43 -5.87
CA PRO A 4 -11.88 -13.81 -5.96
C PRO A 4 -13.10 -13.90 -6.87
N ILE A 5 -13.11 -14.88 -7.77
CA ILE A 5 -14.29 -15.21 -8.57
C ILE A 5 -15.15 -16.19 -7.75
N PRO A 6 -16.40 -15.85 -7.42
CA PRO A 6 -17.27 -16.73 -6.64
C PRO A 6 -17.38 -18.13 -7.26
N GLY A 7 -17.09 -19.15 -6.46
CA GLY A 7 -17.15 -20.55 -6.91
C GLY A 7 -15.96 -21.04 -7.74
N ALA A 8 -14.98 -20.19 -8.07
CA ALA A 8 -13.81 -20.56 -8.86
C ALA A 8 -12.47 -20.26 -8.18
N THR A 9 -12.42 -19.32 -7.23
CA THR A 9 -11.20 -18.96 -6.50
C THR A 9 -11.30 -19.35 -5.04
N THR A 10 -10.36 -20.19 -4.57
CA THR A 10 -10.19 -20.45 -3.14
C THR A 10 -9.70 -19.19 -2.46
N THR A 11 -10.44 -18.69 -1.46
CA THR A 11 -10.08 -17.47 -0.74
C THR A 11 -9.08 -17.76 0.37
N VAL A 12 -8.00 -16.99 0.41
CA VAL A 12 -7.07 -16.96 1.54
C VAL A 12 -7.27 -15.63 2.27
N PRO A 13 -7.55 -15.64 3.60
CA PRO A 13 -7.76 -14.42 4.37
C PRO A 13 -6.59 -13.42 4.23
N GLY A 14 -6.93 -12.15 3.99
CA GLY A 14 -5.94 -11.07 3.84
C GLY A 14 -5.31 -10.93 2.45
N THR A 15 -5.65 -11.80 1.50
CA THR A 15 -5.17 -11.70 0.10
C THR A 15 -6.20 -11.03 -0.80
N ALA A 16 -5.74 -10.39 -1.86
CA ALA A 16 -6.60 -10.03 -2.99
C ALA A 16 -6.88 -11.25 -3.91
N THR A 17 -6.23 -12.39 -3.66
CA THR A 17 -6.15 -13.60 -4.50
C THR A 17 -5.37 -13.37 -5.80
N GLN A 18 -5.77 -14.02 -6.90
CA GLN A 18 -5.11 -13.93 -8.19
C GLN A 18 -5.80 -12.91 -9.11
N PRO A 19 -5.10 -12.36 -10.12
CA PRO A 19 -5.68 -11.44 -11.08
C PRO A 19 -6.87 -12.04 -11.85
N LEU A 20 -7.86 -11.21 -12.18
CA LEU A 20 -8.95 -11.64 -13.05
C LEU A 20 -8.42 -12.00 -14.45
N PRO A 21 -9.11 -12.89 -15.20
CA PRO A 21 -8.73 -13.21 -16.57
C PRO A 21 -8.54 -11.95 -17.44
N GLY A 22 -7.41 -11.90 -18.17
CA GLY A 22 -7.02 -10.75 -18.98
C GLY A 22 -6.29 -9.63 -18.23
N ILE A 23 -6.16 -9.72 -16.90
CA ILE A 23 -5.33 -8.80 -16.10
C ILE A 23 -3.96 -9.41 -15.88
N LEU A 24 -2.94 -8.82 -16.49
CA LEU A 24 -1.55 -9.27 -16.35
C LEU A 24 -0.85 -8.46 -15.26
N ALA A 25 -1.18 -8.75 -14.01
CA ALA A 25 -0.56 -8.12 -12.85
C ALA A 25 0.77 -8.81 -12.48
N ASP A 26 1.73 -8.03 -12.02
CA ASP A 26 2.99 -8.52 -11.48
C ASP A 26 3.48 -7.64 -10.32
N VAL A 27 4.35 -8.19 -9.48
CA VAL A 27 5.05 -7.45 -8.44
C VAL A 27 6.50 -7.35 -8.88
N VAL A 28 7.00 -6.12 -9.01
CA VAL A 28 8.32 -5.85 -9.61
C VAL A 28 9.18 -4.98 -8.72
N HIS A 29 10.50 -5.15 -8.84
CA HIS A 29 11.47 -4.21 -8.31
C HIS A 29 11.42 -2.89 -9.07
N LYS A 30 12.10 -1.87 -8.55
CA LYS A 30 12.16 -0.55 -9.18
C LYS A 30 12.83 -0.54 -10.56
N ASP A 31 13.70 -1.50 -10.83
CA ASP A 31 14.30 -1.72 -12.16
C ASP A 31 13.35 -2.43 -13.14
N GLY A 32 12.18 -2.84 -12.66
CA GLY A 32 11.15 -3.55 -13.43
C GLY A 32 11.39 -5.05 -13.59
N THR A 33 12.32 -5.65 -12.84
CA THR A 33 12.46 -7.11 -12.75
C THR A 33 11.38 -7.69 -11.82
N SER A 34 10.87 -8.88 -12.13
CA SER A 34 9.83 -9.53 -11.30
C SER A 34 10.39 -9.98 -9.96
N CYS A 35 9.69 -9.64 -8.88
CA CYS A 35 10.02 -10.09 -7.53
C CYS A 35 9.81 -11.60 -7.37
N LYS A 36 10.59 -12.21 -6.47
CA LYS A 36 10.43 -13.61 -6.08
C LYS A 36 9.19 -13.79 -5.21
N ALA A 37 8.83 -15.04 -4.96
CA ALA A 37 7.75 -15.36 -4.04
C ALA A 37 8.04 -14.78 -2.64
N ASN A 38 7.03 -14.15 -2.05
CA ASN A 38 7.04 -13.44 -0.76
C ASN A 38 7.94 -12.21 -0.68
N GLU A 39 8.52 -11.77 -1.79
CA GLU A 39 9.30 -10.54 -1.85
C GLU A 39 8.39 -9.35 -2.14
N ALA A 40 8.57 -8.26 -1.39
CA ALA A 40 7.80 -7.03 -1.56
C ALA A 40 8.35 -6.20 -2.72
N GLY A 41 7.44 -5.61 -3.50
CA GLY A 41 7.76 -4.75 -4.61
C GLY A 41 6.58 -3.87 -5.02
N LEU A 42 6.66 -3.32 -6.23
CA LEU A 42 5.68 -2.42 -6.82
C LEU A 42 4.66 -3.22 -7.62
N LEU A 43 3.38 -3.00 -7.37
CA LEU A 43 2.30 -3.65 -8.12
C LEU A 43 2.10 -2.93 -9.45
N VAL A 44 2.24 -3.68 -10.54
CA VAL A 44 2.07 -3.16 -11.91
C VAL A 44 1.11 -4.02 -12.70
N ILE A 45 0.44 -3.42 -13.69
CA ILE A 45 -0.31 -4.12 -14.72
C ILE A 45 0.43 -3.97 -16.05
N LYS A 46 0.88 -5.09 -16.61
CA LYS A 46 1.78 -5.09 -17.77
C LYS A 46 1.12 -4.73 -19.09
N HIS A 47 -0.20 -4.84 -19.18
CA HIS A 47 -0.97 -4.53 -20.38
C HIS A 47 -2.28 -3.81 -20.05
N PRO A 48 -2.76 -2.91 -20.92
CA PRO A 48 -4.08 -2.31 -20.79
C PRO A 48 -5.19 -3.37 -20.77
N TRP A 49 -6.23 -3.14 -19.97
CA TRP A 49 -7.42 -3.99 -19.89
C TRP A 49 -8.68 -3.20 -20.29
N PRO A 50 -9.82 -3.86 -20.59
CA PRO A 50 -10.99 -3.19 -21.17
C PRO A 50 -11.52 -1.99 -20.38
N SER A 51 -11.45 -2.04 -19.04
CA SER A 51 -11.94 -1.01 -18.13
C SER A 51 -10.86 -0.06 -17.60
N ILE A 52 -9.67 -0.03 -18.20
CA ILE A 52 -8.63 0.93 -17.80
C ILE A 52 -9.11 2.37 -18.01
N ALA A 53 -8.89 3.23 -17.03
CA ALA A 53 -9.15 4.66 -17.17
C ALA A 53 -8.35 5.21 -18.37
N ARG A 54 -8.98 6.03 -19.21
CA ARG A 54 -8.34 6.56 -20.43
C ARG A 54 -7.54 7.82 -20.17
N THR A 55 -7.95 8.63 -19.20
CA THR A 55 -7.33 9.90 -18.85
C THR A 55 -7.90 10.42 -17.52
N VAL A 56 -7.34 11.51 -17.01
CA VAL A 56 -7.98 12.37 -15.99
C VAL A 56 -8.67 13.52 -16.73
N TYR A 57 -9.94 13.78 -16.43
CA TYR A 57 -10.74 14.79 -17.15
C TYR A 57 -10.03 16.16 -17.19
N GLY A 58 -9.81 16.67 -18.39
CA GLY A 58 -9.11 17.94 -18.63
C GLY A 58 -7.60 17.94 -18.29
N ASN A 59 -7.01 16.81 -17.91
CA ASN A 59 -5.61 16.75 -17.49
C ASN A 59 -4.95 15.39 -17.78
N ASP A 60 -4.71 15.14 -19.06
CA ASP A 60 -4.12 13.90 -19.55
C ASP A 60 -2.65 13.72 -19.17
N GLU A 61 -1.92 14.82 -19.00
CA GLU A 61 -0.54 14.80 -18.54
C GLU A 61 -0.43 14.26 -17.11
N ARG A 62 -1.35 14.67 -16.22
CA ARG A 62 -1.42 14.11 -14.85
C ARG A 62 -1.66 12.61 -14.86
N TYR A 63 -2.48 12.09 -15.78
CA TYR A 63 -2.71 10.66 -15.92
C TYR A 63 -1.42 9.91 -16.33
N ARG A 64 -0.68 10.42 -17.32
CA ARG A 64 0.62 9.84 -17.72
C ARG A 64 1.64 9.87 -16.59
N GLN A 65 1.77 11.01 -15.95
CA GLN A 65 2.72 11.17 -14.84
C GLN A 65 2.39 10.25 -13.67
N ALA A 66 1.12 10.16 -13.26
CA ALA A 66 0.73 9.35 -12.11
C ALA A 66 0.91 7.84 -12.34
N TYR A 67 0.60 7.34 -13.54
CA TYR A 67 0.43 5.90 -13.75
C TYR A 67 1.45 5.25 -14.70
N TRP A 68 2.15 6.03 -15.52
CA TRP A 68 3.02 5.50 -16.59
C TRP A 68 4.47 5.98 -16.52
N SER A 69 4.77 6.97 -15.67
CA SER A 69 6.12 7.56 -15.58
C SER A 69 7.12 6.69 -14.82
N GLU A 70 6.66 5.91 -13.82
CA GLU A 70 7.53 5.04 -13.02
C GLU A 70 8.07 3.88 -13.86
N PHE A 71 7.24 3.32 -14.75
CA PHE A 71 7.61 2.24 -15.66
C PHE A 71 7.31 2.61 -17.11
N PRO A 72 8.11 3.53 -17.70
CA PRO A 72 7.89 3.98 -19.05
C PRO A 72 8.23 2.88 -20.06
N PRO A 73 7.84 3.05 -21.34
CA PRO A 73 8.27 2.17 -22.41
C PRO A 73 9.79 2.06 -22.45
N ASP A 74 10.30 0.83 -22.54
CA ASP A 74 11.71 0.52 -22.64
C ASP A 74 11.95 -0.34 -23.87
N LYS A 75 12.48 0.31 -24.91
CA LYS A 75 12.79 -0.32 -26.20
C LYS A 75 13.88 -1.39 -26.09
N ARG A 76 14.75 -1.34 -25.08
CA ARG A 76 15.83 -2.34 -24.92
C ARG A 76 15.29 -3.68 -24.44
N SER A 77 14.32 -3.64 -23.52
CA SER A 77 13.63 -4.85 -23.04
C SER A 77 12.40 -5.23 -23.88
N GLY A 78 12.00 -4.39 -24.83
CA GLY A 78 10.78 -4.59 -25.64
C GLY A 78 9.49 -4.34 -24.86
N ARG A 79 9.55 -3.56 -23.78
CA ARG A 79 8.41 -3.25 -22.91
C ARG A 79 7.70 -1.98 -23.39
N ASP A 80 6.37 -2.06 -23.57
CA ASP A 80 5.53 -0.94 -24.03
C ASP A 80 5.08 0.02 -22.90
N GLY A 81 5.70 -0.09 -21.74
CA GLY A 81 5.34 0.65 -20.52
C GLY A 81 4.29 -0.11 -19.70
N TRP A 82 4.34 0.06 -18.39
CA TRP A 82 3.43 -0.63 -17.46
C TRP A 82 2.63 0.37 -16.64
N TYR A 83 1.38 0.02 -16.35
CA TYR A 83 0.53 0.80 -15.47
C TYR A 83 0.91 0.53 -14.02
N PHE A 84 1.50 1.52 -13.35
CA PHE A 84 1.79 1.45 -11.92
C PHE A 84 0.52 1.78 -11.13
N THR A 85 0.09 0.89 -10.25
CA THR A 85 -1.13 1.15 -9.47
C THR A 85 -0.90 2.19 -8.37
N GLY A 86 0.37 2.43 -8.01
CA GLY A 86 0.76 3.20 -6.83
C GLY A 86 0.82 2.34 -5.56
N ASP A 87 0.54 1.04 -5.65
CA ASP A 87 0.51 0.14 -4.50
C ASP A 87 1.80 -0.70 -4.42
N GLY A 88 2.22 -0.96 -3.19
CA GLY A 88 3.19 -1.97 -2.84
C GLY A 88 2.50 -3.29 -2.57
N ALA A 89 3.07 -4.38 -3.05
CA ALA A 89 2.51 -5.71 -2.88
C ALA A 89 3.60 -6.78 -2.76
N ARG A 90 3.22 -7.99 -2.36
CA ARG A 90 4.01 -9.20 -2.56
C ARG A 90 3.15 -10.28 -3.21
N ARG A 91 3.78 -11.16 -3.99
CA ARG A 91 3.13 -12.36 -4.53
C ARG A 91 3.62 -13.57 -3.74
N ASP A 92 2.73 -14.39 -3.19
CA ASP A 92 3.15 -15.63 -2.51
C ASP A 92 3.49 -16.77 -3.50
N ALA A 93 3.86 -17.93 -2.96
CA ALA A 93 4.24 -19.10 -3.76
C ALA A 93 3.08 -19.67 -4.58
N ASP A 94 1.83 -19.44 -4.14
CA ASP A 94 0.61 -19.86 -4.83
C ASP A 94 0.12 -18.80 -5.83
N GLY A 95 0.87 -17.71 -6.00
CA GLY A 95 0.57 -16.64 -6.93
C GLY A 95 -0.46 -15.62 -6.42
N ASN A 96 -0.90 -15.70 -5.16
CA ASN A 96 -1.82 -14.71 -4.61
C ASN A 96 -1.08 -13.40 -4.35
N ILE A 97 -1.76 -12.30 -4.65
CA ILE A 97 -1.26 -10.96 -4.42
C ILE A 97 -1.75 -10.46 -3.06
N TRP A 98 -0.78 -10.06 -2.25
CA TRP A 98 -0.97 -9.41 -0.96
C TRP A 98 -0.66 -7.94 -1.13
N ILE A 99 -1.67 -7.08 -1.02
CA ILE A 99 -1.50 -5.64 -1.07
C ILE A 99 -0.98 -5.19 0.30
N ILE A 100 0.19 -4.57 0.32
CA ILE A 100 0.86 -4.11 1.54
C ILE A 100 0.40 -2.70 1.89
N GLY A 101 0.13 -1.87 0.87
CA GLY A 101 -0.34 -0.50 1.03
C GLY A 101 0.06 0.35 -0.16
N ARG A 102 -0.12 1.66 -0.02
CA ARG A 102 0.31 2.67 -1.00
C ARG A 102 1.80 2.95 -0.88
N VAL A 103 2.49 3.09 -2.00
CA VAL A 103 3.93 3.42 -2.04
C VAL A 103 4.18 4.90 -1.82
N ASP A 104 3.24 5.75 -2.24
CA ASP A 104 3.24 7.19 -2.00
C ASP A 104 2.84 7.57 -0.56
N ASP A 105 2.29 6.63 0.21
CA ASP A 105 2.00 6.83 1.63
C ASP A 105 3.25 6.63 2.53
N VAL A 106 4.44 6.47 1.94
CA VAL A 106 5.70 6.52 2.71
C VAL A 106 6.00 7.95 3.11
N VAL A 107 5.85 8.23 4.39
CA VAL A 107 6.08 9.54 5.01
C VAL A 107 7.55 9.66 5.40
N ASN A 108 8.16 10.81 5.14
CA ASN A 108 9.50 11.12 5.61
C ASN A 108 9.44 11.99 6.87
N VAL A 109 9.67 11.37 8.03
CA VAL A 109 9.70 12.05 9.34
C VAL A 109 11.14 12.10 9.81
N SER A 110 11.75 13.29 9.83
CA SER A 110 13.12 13.49 10.31
C SER A 110 14.18 12.62 9.58
N GLY A 111 13.96 12.32 8.29
CA GLY A 111 14.85 11.45 7.51
C GLY A 111 14.46 9.97 7.53
N HIS A 112 13.54 9.56 8.40
CA HIS A 112 13.03 8.19 8.47
C HIS A 112 11.83 8.01 7.53
N ARG A 113 11.90 6.98 6.69
CA ARG A 113 10.81 6.57 5.80
C ARG A 113 9.88 5.61 6.54
N LEU A 114 8.66 6.04 6.80
CA LEU A 114 7.65 5.30 7.55
C LEU A 114 6.43 5.06 6.67
N GLY A 115 6.01 3.80 6.50
CA GLY A 115 4.75 3.49 5.83
C GLY A 115 3.57 3.77 6.77
N THR A 116 2.56 4.54 6.32
CA THR A 116 1.36 4.79 7.15
C THR A 116 0.63 3.50 7.54
N ALA A 117 0.52 2.54 6.61
CA ALA A 117 -0.10 1.23 6.84
C ALA A 117 0.57 0.40 7.95
N GLU A 118 1.89 0.53 8.11
CA GLU A 118 2.65 -0.13 9.17
C GLU A 118 2.30 0.46 10.55
N VAL A 119 2.21 1.80 10.60
CA VAL A 119 1.79 2.55 11.78
C VAL A 119 0.34 2.21 12.14
N GLU A 120 -0.56 2.17 11.16
CA GLU A 120 -1.96 1.77 11.34
C GLU A 120 -2.06 0.35 11.91
N SER A 121 -1.32 -0.59 11.34
CA SER A 121 -1.28 -1.98 11.81
C SER A 121 -0.77 -2.09 13.24
N ALA A 122 0.29 -1.36 13.59
CA ALA A 122 0.82 -1.33 14.95
C ALA A 122 -0.21 -0.78 15.96
N LEU A 123 -0.98 0.24 15.58
CA LEU A 123 -2.04 0.84 16.39
C LEU A 123 -3.23 -0.10 16.56
N VAL A 124 -3.73 -0.70 15.47
CA VAL A 124 -4.88 -1.63 15.47
C VAL A 124 -4.58 -2.90 16.27
N ALA A 125 -3.32 -3.30 16.37
CA ALA A 125 -2.91 -4.43 17.22
C ALA A 125 -3.10 -4.16 18.73
N HIS A 126 -3.36 -2.92 19.15
CA HIS A 126 -3.67 -2.61 20.55
C HIS A 126 -5.11 -3.05 20.90
N PRO A 127 -5.34 -3.75 22.04
CA PRO A 127 -6.66 -4.33 22.35
C PRO A 127 -7.83 -3.35 22.38
N ALA A 128 -7.56 -2.07 22.71
CA ALA A 128 -8.57 -1.01 22.78
C ALA A 128 -8.92 -0.37 21.42
N ILE A 129 -8.10 -0.55 20.38
CA ILE A 129 -8.29 0.12 19.08
C ILE A 129 -9.10 -0.76 18.14
N ALA A 130 -10.14 -0.20 17.54
CA ALA A 130 -10.94 -0.85 16.50
C ALA A 130 -10.35 -0.59 15.10
N GLU A 131 -10.05 0.67 14.82
CA GLU A 131 -9.57 1.15 13.51
C GLU A 131 -8.56 2.27 13.73
N ALA A 132 -7.61 2.40 12.80
CA ALA A 132 -6.68 3.52 12.77
C ALA A 132 -6.46 3.97 11.32
N ALA A 133 -6.31 5.28 11.14
CA ALA A 133 -5.89 5.89 9.88
C ALA A 133 -4.76 6.88 10.16
N VAL A 134 -3.65 6.78 9.43
CA VAL A 134 -2.46 7.59 9.65
C VAL A 134 -2.17 8.42 8.41
N VAL A 135 -1.93 9.71 8.62
CA VAL A 135 -1.60 10.65 7.54
C VAL A 135 -0.37 11.48 7.88
N ALA A 136 0.34 11.93 6.85
CA ALA A 136 1.39 12.92 6.97
C ALA A 136 0.81 14.32 7.13
N ARG A 137 1.39 15.11 8.03
CA ARG A 137 1.19 16.56 8.13
C ARG A 137 2.54 17.27 7.98
N PRO A 138 2.63 18.40 7.25
CA PRO A 138 3.84 19.22 7.23
C PRO A 138 4.26 19.64 8.65
N HIS A 139 5.56 19.58 8.94
CA HIS A 139 6.13 19.96 10.23
C HIS A 139 7.45 20.71 10.03
N GLU A 140 7.57 21.91 10.60
CA GLU A 140 8.70 22.83 10.35
C GLU A 140 10.08 22.21 10.60
N ILE A 141 10.24 21.48 11.72
CA ILE A 141 11.52 20.86 12.07
C ILE A 141 11.73 19.47 11.42
N LYS A 142 10.67 18.67 11.29
CA LYS A 142 10.78 17.24 10.92
C LYS A 142 10.56 16.97 9.43
N GLY A 143 10.23 18.01 8.65
CA GLY A 143 9.69 17.88 7.30
C GLY A 143 8.23 17.46 7.34
N GLN A 144 7.96 16.24 7.81
CA GLN A 144 6.61 15.73 8.05
C GLN A 144 6.48 15.17 9.48
N ALA A 145 5.26 15.11 9.97
CA ALA A 145 4.88 14.43 11.20
C ALA A 145 3.67 13.53 10.94
N LEU A 146 3.59 12.40 11.64
CA LEU A 146 2.43 11.51 11.56
C LEU A 146 1.29 12.00 12.45
N VAL A 147 0.09 11.98 11.90
CA VAL A 147 -1.16 12.18 12.64
C VAL A 147 -1.96 10.90 12.53
N ALA A 148 -2.29 10.30 13.66
CA ALA A 148 -3.09 9.09 13.74
C ALA A 148 -4.49 9.43 14.25
N PHE A 149 -5.50 9.05 13.48
CA PHE A 149 -6.89 9.02 13.89
C PHE A 149 -7.21 7.60 14.34
N VAL A 150 -7.77 7.45 15.55
CA VAL A 150 -8.06 6.13 16.13
C VAL A 150 -9.51 6.05 16.59
N THR A 151 -10.15 4.94 16.28
CA THR A 151 -11.48 4.58 16.78
C THR A 151 -11.33 3.54 17.88
N LEU A 152 -11.95 3.78 19.04
CA LEU A 152 -11.92 2.82 20.15
C LEU A 152 -12.97 1.73 19.99
N LYS A 153 -12.67 0.51 20.44
CA LYS A 153 -13.67 -0.54 20.60
C LYS A 153 -14.71 -0.11 21.64
N SER A 154 -15.95 -0.55 21.47
CA SER A 154 -17.04 -0.23 22.40
C SER A 154 -16.78 -0.69 23.84
N SER A 155 -15.95 -1.71 24.04
CA SER A 155 -15.52 -2.22 25.35
C SER A 155 -14.48 -1.32 26.05
N ALA A 156 -13.87 -0.37 25.34
CA ALA A 156 -12.79 0.48 25.82
C ALA A 156 -13.21 1.93 26.11
N LYS A 157 -14.50 2.18 26.35
CA LYS A 157 -15.04 3.54 26.55
C LYS A 157 -14.52 4.28 27.78
N ASN A 158 -14.00 3.56 28.79
CA ASN A 158 -13.53 4.13 30.05
C ASN A 158 -12.00 4.21 30.15
N VAL A 159 -11.28 4.04 29.04
CA VAL A 159 -9.81 4.12 29.04
C VAL A 159 -9.38 5.57 29.22
N GLN A 160 -8.42 5.80 30.12
CA GLN A 160 -7.78 7.10 30.28
C GLN A 160 -6.98 7.45 29.01
N LEU A 161 -7.31 8.58 28.39
CA LEU A 161 -6.78 8.95 27.08
C LEU A 161 -5.27 9.18 27.07
N GLU A 162 -4.71 9.74 28.14
CA GLU A 162 -3.26 9.98 28.23
C GLU A 162 -2.48 8.68 28.33
N ASP A 163 -2.91 7.75 29.20
CA ASP A 163 -2.31 6.42 29.32
C ASP A 163 -2.37 5.66 28.00
N LEU A 164 -3.51 5.74 27.29
CA LEU A 164 -3.66 5.13 25.97
C LEU A 164 -2.71 5.76 24.95
N ARG A 165 -2.57 7.08 24.97
CA ARG A 165 -1.68 7.79 24.05
C ARG A 165 -0.23 7.40 24.25
N GLU A 166 0.23 7.27 25.50
CA GLU A 166 1.58 6.79 25.81
C GLU A 166 1.78 5.33 25.38
N ALA A 167 0.80 4.46 25.67
CA ALA A 167 0.85 3.07 25.26
C ALA A 167 0.94 2.89 23.74
N LEU A 168 0.15 3.67 22.98
CA LEU A 168 0.18 3.65 21.51
C LEU A 168 1.50 4.20 20.95
N ARG A 169 2.04 5.28 21.52
CA ARG A 169 3.35 5.83 21.13
C ARG A 169 4.46 4.82 21.35
N LYS A 170 4.49 4.17 22.51
CA LYS A 170 5.47 3.13 22.83
C LYS A 170 5.36 1.97 21.85
N ARG A 171 4.15 1.50 21.55
CA ARG A 171 3.91 0.41 20.60
C ARG A 171 4.40 0.73 19.19
N VAL A 172 4.14 1.94 18.69
CA VAL A 172 4.64 2.38 17.37
C VAL A 172 6.17 2.44 17.39
N ALA A 173 6.79 2.95 18.46
CA ALA A 173 8.24 2.96 18.59
C ALA A 173 8.85 1.55 18.64
N ASP A 174 8.24 0.62 19.38
CA ASP A 174 8.73 -0.76 19.51
C ASP A 174 8.60 -1.55 18.20
N ASN A 175 7.57 -1.28 17.40
CA ASN A 175 7.31 -2.04 16.16
C ASN A 175 8.01 -1.46 14.92
N ILE A 176 8.29 -0.16 14.89
CA ILE A 176 8.77 0.55 13.68
C ILE A 176 10.15 1.19 13.90
N GLY A 177 10.56 1.43 15.15
CA GLY A 177 11.81 2.10 15.52
C GLY A 177 13.05 1.21 15.42
N HIS A 178 13.24 0.50 14.31
CA HIS A 178 14.48 -0.20 13.96
C HIS A 178 15.40 0.66 13.08
#